data_AF-A0A437M8D8-F1
#
_entry.id   AF-A0A437M8D8-F1
#
_cell.length_a   1.000
_cell.length_b   1.000
_cell.length_c   1.000
_cell.angle_alpha   90.00
_cell.angle_beta   90.00
_cell.angle_gamma   90.00
#
_symmetry.space_group_name_H-M   'P 1'
#
loop_
_entity.id
_entity.type
_entity.pdbx_description
1 polymer ?
#
loop_
_entity_poly.entity_id
_entity_poly.type
_entity_poly.pdbx_seq_one_letter_code
_entity_poly.pdbx_strand_id
1 'polypeptide(L)' 'MTDIIRGDGQDLVAAVRAAAAAHRTTWEAMVPNHFEVNLDMEAAEEEAYAEMARAKAILRDHICKTYGISIRELSSLAMP' A
#
# COMPACT_ATOMS: atom_id res chain seq x y z
N MET A 1 19.84 17.66 -13.69
CA MET A 1 19.47 16.23 -13.75
C MET A 1 20.17 15.58 -12.57
N THR A 2 19.56 15.47 -11.38
CA THR A 2 18.36 14.67 -11.10
C THR A 2 17.73 15.18 -9.79
N ASP A 3 16.56 15.79 -9.89
CA ASP A 3 15.79 16.32 -8.75
C ASP A 3 14.39 15.69 -8.79
N ILE A 4 14.36 14.36 -8.64
CA ILE A 4 13.15 13.54 -8.79
C ILE A 4 13.05 12.68 -7.52
N ILE A 5 12.20 13.14 -6.59
CA ILE A 5 11.66 12.38 -5.45
C ILE A 5 12.68 12.05 -4.34
N ARG A 6 13.11 13.08 -3.60
CA ARG A 6 13.39 12.94 -2.16
C ARG A 6 12.07 13.10 -1.40
N GLY A 7 11.20 12.11 -1.46
CA GLY A 7 10.29 11.92 -0.33
C GLY A 7 11.16 11.41 0.81
N ASP A 8 11.13 12.07 1.98
CA ASP A 8 11.73 11.50 3.17
C ASP A 8 11.14 10.07 3.33
N GLY A 9 11.92 9.09 3.79
CA GLY A 9 11.38 7.75 4.05
C GLY A 9 10.11 7.81 4.92
N GLN A 10 10.00 8.85 5.76
CA GLN A 10 8.80 9.19 6.53
C GLN A 10 7.57 9.49 5.65
N ASP A 11 7.71 10.24 4.56
CA ASP A 11 6.61 10.56 3.64
C ASP A 11 6.11 9.31 2.92
N LEU A 12 7.03 8.43 2.52
CA LEU A 12 6.68 7.15 1.89
C LEU A 12 5.96 6.22 2.86
N VAL A 13 6.40 6.17 4.13
CA VAL A 13 5.69 5.44 5.18
C VAL A 13 4.32 6.05 5.44
N ALA A 14 4.19 7.38 5.47
CA ALA A 14 2.92 8.06 5.64
C ALA A 14 1.95 7.75 4.49
N ALA A 15 2.42 7.75 3.25
CA ALA A 15 1.64 7.38 2.07
C ALA A 15 1.13 5.92 2.15
N VAL A 16 1.99 4.97 2.54
CA VAL A 16 1.58 3.57 2.74
C VAL A 16 0.52 3.45 3.83
N ARG A 17 0.67 4.19 4.94
CA ARG A 17 -0.31 4.18 6.04
C ARG A 17 -1.65 4.79 5.62
N ALA A 18 -1.63 5.88 4.86
CA ALA A 18 -2.84 6.51 4.33
C ALA A 18 -3.59 5.56 3.39
N ALA A 19 -2.89 4.92 2.44
CA ALA A 19 -3.50 3.95 1.53
C ALA A 19 -4.05 2.72 2.27
N ALA A 20 -3.33 2.23 3.29
CA ALA A 20 -3.82 1.13 4.14
C ALA A 20 -5.03 1.50 5.01
N ALA A 21 -5.19 2.78 5.37
CA ALA A 21 -6.38 3.25 6.07
C ALA A 21 -7.58 3.33 5.12
N ALA A 22 -7.37 3.78 3.87
CA ALA A 22 -8.41 3.84 2.84
C ALA A 22 -8.93 2.43 2.47
N HIS A 23 -8.06 1.43 2.42
CA HIS A 23 -8.42 0.03 2.17
C HIS A 23 -9.15 -0.65 3.35
N ARG A 24 -9.26 -0.01 4.53
CA ARG A 24 -9.89 -0.63 5.72
C ARG A 24 -11.43 -0.61 5.64
N THR A 25 -11.98 -1.16 4.57
CA THR A 25 -13.40 -1.39 4.37
C THR A 25 -13.84 -2.61 5.18
N THR A 26 -15.00 -2.54 5.82
CA THR A 26 -15.57 -3.68 6.55
C THR A 26 -16.41 -4.54 5.61
N TRP A 27 -16.51 -5.84 5.90
CA TRP A 27 -17.33 -6.77 5.12
C TRP A 27 -18.78 -6.29 5.01
N GLU A 28 -19.31 -5.70 6.08
CA GLU A 28 -20.68 -5.16 6.14
C GLU A 28 -20.90 -3.94 5.23
N ALA A 29 -19.83 -3.24 4.80
CA ALA A 29 -19.95 -2.15 3.84
C ALA A 29 -20.05 -2.67 2.39
N MET A 30 -19.42 -3.81 2.09
CA MET A 30 -19.50 -4.49 0.78
C MET A 30 -20.75 -5.38 0.68
N VAL A 31 -21.16 -5.99 1.79
CA VAL A 31 -22.32 -6.90 1.88
C VAL A 31 -23.21 -6.43 3.03
N PRO A 32 -24.02 -5.38 2.83
CA PRO A 32 -24.86 -4.81 3.88
C PRO A 32 -25.93 -5.79 4.39
N ASN A 33 -26.33 -6.75 3.55
CA ASN A 33 -27.17 -7.88 3.95
C ASN A 33 -26.97 -9.07 2.99
N HIS A 34 -27.61 -10.19 3.28
CA HIS A 34 -27.43 -11.47 2.58
C HIS A 34 -28.00 -11.52 1.15
N PHE A 35 -28.74 -10.50 0.72
CA PHE A 35 -29.30 -10.41 -0.63
C PHE A 35 -28.63 -9.36 -1.51
N GLU A 36 -27.79 -8.50 -0.93
CA GLU A 36 -27.25 -7.32 -1.59
C GLU A 36 -25.73 -7.27 -1.47
N VAL A 37 -25.08 -7.14 -2.63
CA VAL A 37 -23.65 -6.82 -2.73
C VAL A 37 -23.54 -5.42 -3.29
N ASN A 38 -22.82 -4.56 -2.59
CA ASN A 38 -22.51 -3.21 -3.03
C ASN A 38 -21.28 -3.23 -3.95
N LEU A 39 -21.53 -3.40 -5.25
CA LEU A 39 -20.48 -3.48 -6.28
C LEU A 39 -19.65 -2.20 -6.40
N ASP A 40 -20.23 -1.03 -6.09
CA ASP A 40 -19.49 0.23 -6.08
C ASP A 40 -18.46 0.24 -4.93
N MET A 41 -18.83 -0.33 -3.78
CA MET A 41 -17.92 -0.48 -2.65
C MET A 41 -16.85 -1.55 -2.91
N GLU A 42 -17.21 -2.63 -3.59
CA GLU A 42 -16.25 -3.65 -4.05
C GLU A 42 -15.21 -3.03 -4.99
N ALA A 43 -15.64 -2.29 -6.01
CA ALA A 43 -14.73 -1.61 -6.94
C ALA A 43 -13.84 -0.55 -6.24
N ALA A 44 -14.39 0.18 -5.26
CA ALA A 44 -13.62 1.13 -4.45
C ALA A 44 -12.58 0.44 -3.57
N GLU A 45 -12.90 -0.75 -3.03
CA GLU A 45 -11.99 -1.58 -2.25
C GLU A 45 -10.83 -2.09 -3.12
N GLU A 46 -11.13 -2.58 -4.33
CA GLU A 46 -10.13 -3.06 -5.28
C GLU A 46 -9.14 -1.94 -5.68
N GLU A 47 -9.64 -0.73 -5.96
CA GLU A 47 -8.77 0.42 -6.27
C GLU A 47 -7.93 0.82 -5.05
N ALA A 48 -8.51 0.85 -3.86
CA ALA A 48 -7.78 1.15 -2.62
C ALA A 48 -6.68 0.11 -2.35
N TYR A 49 -6.96 -1.17 -2.61
CA TYR A 49 -5.96 -2.24 -2.54
C TYR A 49 -4.83 -2.03 -3.56
N ALA A 50 -5.17 -1.71 -4.81
CA ALA A 50 -4.20 -1.43 -5.86
C ALA A 50 -3.30 -0.23 -5.50
N GLU A 51 -3.87 0.85 -4.95
CA GLU A 51 -3.12 2.01 -4.46
C GLU A 51 -2.17 1.65 -3.31
N MET A 52 -2.64 0.88 -2.32
CA MET A 52 -1.80 0.39 -1.23
C MET A 52 -0.65 -0.46 -1.76
N ALA A 53 -0.90 -1.34 -2.74
CA ALA A 53 0.13 -2.18 -3.34
C ALA A 53 1.20 -1.34 -4.07
N ARG A 54 0.78 -0.32 -4.83
CA ARG A 54 1.68 0.64 -5.49
C ARG A 54 2.53 1.41 -4.47
N ALA A 55 1.92 1.95 -3.41
CA ALA A 55 2.64 2.67 -2.36
C ALA A 55 3.68 1.77 -1.65
N LYS A 56 3.32 0.52 -1.34
CA LYS A 56 4.26 -0.47 -0.77
C LYS A 56 5.42 -0.78 -1.71
N ALA A 57 5.17 -0.88 -3.01
CA ALA A 57 6.23 -1.13 -4.00
C ALA A 57 7.23 0.03 -4.04
N ILE A 58 6.75 1.28 -4.02
CA ILE A 58 7.61 2.48 -4.01
C ILE A 58 8.46 2.52 -2.74
N LEU A 59 7.87 2.25 -1.56
CA LEU A 59 8.62 2.21 -0.30
C LEU A 59 9.72 1.13 -0.32
N ARG A 60 9.41 -0.07 -0.83
CA ARG A 60 10.41 -1.15 -0.95
C ARG A 60 11.54 -0.77 -1.88
N ASP A 61 11.24 -0.20 -3.04
CA ASP A 61 12.24 0.27 -4.00
C ASP A 61 13.14 1.34 -3.39
N HIS A 62 12.55 2.30 -2.67
CA HIS A 62 13.29 3.30 -1.92
C HIS A 62 14.24 2.65 -0.90
N ILE A 63 13.77 1.72 -0.06
CA ILE A 63 14.60 1.03 0.93
C ILE A 63 15.76 0.29 0.26
N CYS A 64 15.49 -0.50 -0.78
CA CYS A 64 16.51 -1.23 -1.53
C CYS A 64 17.58 -0.28 -2.10
N LYS A 65 17.18 0.84 -2.70
CA LYS A 65 18.09 1.86 -3.25
C LYS A 65 18.89 2.56 -2.16
N THR A 66 18.25 2.95 -1.06
CA THR A 66 18.88 3.70 0.04
C THR A 66 19.93 2.87 0.77
N TYR A 67 19.66 1.58 0.99
CA TYR A 67 20.56 0.69 1.74
C TYR A 67 21.42 -0.22 0.85
N GLY A 68 21.24 -0.17 -0.47
CA GLY A 68 22.00 -1.00 -1.42
C GLY A 68 21.70 -2.50 -1.28
N ILE A 69 20.51 -2.86 -0.80
CA ILE A 69 20.09 -4.25 -0.57
C ILE A 69 19.09 -4.71 -1.63
N SER A 70 19.06 -6.01 -1.89
CA SER A 70 18.06 -6.64 -2.76
C SER A 70 16.71 -6.81 -2.05
N ILE A 71 15.66 -7.00 -2.84
CA ILE A 71 14.32 -7.32 -2.33
C ILE A 71 14.29 -8.60 -1.48
N ARG A 72 15.19 -9.57 -1.78
CA ARG A 72 15.30 -10.82 -1.04
C ARG A 72 15.90 -10.58 0.34
N GLU A 73 16.95 -9.76 0.42
CA GLU A 73 17.56 -9.36 1.69
C GLU A 73 16.58 -8.55 2.54
N LEU A 74 15.89 -7.57 1.94
CA LEU A 74 14.82 -6.83 2.62
C LEU A 74 13.74 -7.77 3.18
N SER A 75 13.31 -8.77 2.41
CA SER A 75 12.30 -9.73 2.87
C SER A 75 12.81 -10.58 4.04
N SER A 76 14.09 -10.93 4.08
CA SER A 76 14.68 -11.70 5.18
C SER A 76 14.76 -10.90 6.49
N LEU A 77 14.90 -9.57 6.41
CA LEU A 77 14.89 -8.67 7.57
C LEU A 77 13.48 -8.44 8.13
N ALA A 78 12.45 -8.67 7.33
CA ALA A 78 11.05 -8.44 7.69
C ALA A 78 10.37 -9.68 8.31
N MET A 79 11.08 -10.81 8.45
CA MET A 79 10.58 -11.99 9.15
C MET A 79 10.92 -11.87 10.66
N PRO A 80 9.96 -12.12 11.57
CA PRO A 80 10.21 -12.13 13.01
C PRO A 80 11.12 -13.27 13.46
#